data_AF-A0A2W6E4M6-F1
#
_entry.id   AF-A0A2W6E4M6-F1
#
_cell.length_a   1.000
_cell.length_b   1.000
_cell.length_c   1.000
_cell.angle_alpha   90.00
_cell.angle_beta   90.00
_cell.angle_gamma   90.00
#
_symmetry.space_group_name_H-M   'P 1'
#
loop_
_entity.id
_entity.type
_entity.pdbx_description
1 polymer ?
#
loop_
_entity_poly.entity_id
_entity_poly.type
_entity_poly.pdbx_seq_one_letter_code
_entity_poly.pdbx_strand_id
1 'polypeptide(L)'
;ASVIVADVSQRAIEQVCAAHPEVIVAPNTETLVREPIDVYAPCALGSALDDPTVTALRAKVVCGGANNQLEHAGVEKLLDERGILYAPDYVVNSGGVVQVADEIGGFDFQRAKARAAKIFDTTRAIFELAERDGVPPAVAADHLAERRIADVGRLRTILVDGRAALRR
;
A
#
# COMPACT_ATOMS: atom_id res chain seq x y z
N ALA A 1 18.97 5.34 -1.98
CA ALA A 1 18.71 3.89 -1.83
C ALA A 1 19.33 3.19 -3.03
N SER A 2 19.82 1.97 -2.87
CA SER A 2 20.16 1.10 -4.02
C SER A 2 18.89 0.39 -4.47
N VAL A 3 18.66 0.26 -5.78
CA VAL A 3 17.43 -0.28 -6.32
C VAL A 3 17.73 -1.46 -7.23
N ILE A 4 17.04 -2.57 -6.99
CA ILE A 4 17.04 -3.75 -7.86
C ILE A 4 15.66 -3.82 -8.51
N VAL A 5 15.60 -3.94 -9.83
CA VAL A 5 14.35 -4.01 -10.60
C VAL A 5 14.26 -5.32 -11.37
N ALA A 6 13.03 -5.79 -11.60
CA ALA A 6 12.71 -6.84 -12.55
C ALA A 6 11.42 -6.45 -13.27
N ASP A 7 11.39 -6.65 -14.59
CA ASP A 7 10.20 -6.44 -15.41
C ASP A 7 10.21 -7.44 -16.57
N VAL A 8 9.03 -7.83 -17.05
CA VAL A 8 8.90 -8.68 -18.26
C VAL A 8 9.15 -7.88 -19.55
N SER A 9 9.03 -6.56 -19.47
CA SER A 9 9.24 -5.62 -20.57
C SER A 9 10.69 -5.15 -20.63
N GLN A 10 11.44 -5.68 -21.60
CA GLN A 10 12.80 -5.22 -21.90
C GLN A 10 12.86 -3.70 -22.15
N ARG A 11 11.83 -3.15 -22.80
CA ARG A 11 11.73 -1.70 -23.04
C ARG A 11 11.64 -0.90 -21.74
N ALA A 12 10.87 -1.38 -20.76
CA ALA A 12 10.75 -0.70 -19.46
C ALA A 12 12.09 -0.70 -18.72
N ILE A 13 12.80 -1.84 -18.75
CA ILE A 13 14.16 -1.98 -18.19
C ILE A 13 15.11 -0.97 -18.84
N GLU A 14 15.14 -0.91 -20.18
CA GLU A 14 16.01 0.02 -20.92
C GLU A 14 15.72 1.49 -20.57
N GLN A 15 14.43 1.86 -20.45
CA GLN A 15 14.01 3.20 -20.07
C GLN A 15 14.47 3.56 -18.64
N VAL A 16 14.28 2.65 -17.69
CA VAL A 16 14.70 2.86 -16.30
C VAL A 16 16.22 2.95 -16.19
N CYS A 17 16.98 2.05 -16.84
CA CYS A 17 18.44 2.09 -16.82
C CYS A 17 19.02 3.33 -17.51
N ALA A 18 18.36 3.85 -18.56
CA ALA A 18 18.76 5.09 -19.21
C ALA A 18 18.53 6.31 -18.31
N ALA A 19 17.43 6.34 -17.55
CA ALA A 19 17.13 7.41 -16.60
C ALA A 19 17.92 7.29 -15.28
N HIS A 20 18.25 6.06 -14.88
CA HIS A 20 18.86 5.70 -13.61
C HIS A 20 19.95 4.61 -13.82
N PRO A 21 21.16 4.99 -14.27
CA PRO A 21 22.24 4.04 -14.56
C PRO A 21 22.72 3.23 -13.34
N GLU A 22 22.41 3.69 -12.13
CA GLU A 22 22.72 3.03 -10.86
C GLU A 22 21.80 1.86 -10.51
N VAL A 23 20.71 1.67 -11.24
CA VAL A 23 19.74 0.57 -11.02
C VAL A 23 20.34 -0.76 -11.43
N ILE A 24 20.14 -1.77 -10.59
CA ILE A 24 20.55 -3.16 -10.85
C ILE A 24 19.36 -3.91 -11.42
N VAL A 25 19.55 -4.64 -12.52
CA VAL A 25 18.50 -5.45 -13.14
C VAL A 25 18.64 -6.90 -12.68
N ALA A 26 17.64 -7.42 -11.99
CA ALA A 26 17.55 -8.84 -11.67
C ALA A 26 17.06 -9.63 -12.90
N PRO A 27 17.51 -10.89 -13.10
CA PRO A 27 17.08 -11.72 -14.23
C PRO A 27 15.57 -11.94 -14.30
N ASN A 28 14.93 -12.09 -13.14
CA ASN A 28 13.49 -12.28 -12.99
C ASN A 28 13.06 -11.99 -11.54
N THR A 29 11.75 -11.97 -11.30
CA THR A 29 11.15 -11.74 -9.97
C THR A 29 11.60 -12.78 -8.94
N GLU A 30 11.71 -14.06 -9.32
CA GLU A 30 12.14 -15.13 -8.40
C GLU A 30 13.55 -14.89 -7.86
N THR A 31 14.45 -14.37 -8.70
CA THR A 31 15.80 -13.99 -8.26
C THR A 31 15.74 -12.76 -7.37
N LEU A 32 14.98 -11.72 -7.76
CA LEU A 32 14.84 -10.47 -7.02
C LEU A 32 14.36 -10.70 -5.57
N VAL A 33 13.37 -11.55 -5.34
CA VAL A 33 12.82 -11.79 -3.98
C VAL A 33 13.83 -12.47 -3.05
N ARG A 34 14.86 -13.13 -3.60
CA ARG A 34 15.94 -13.80 -2.86
C ARG A 34 17.16 -12.89 -2.64
N GLU A 35 17.19 -11.70 -3.23
CA GLU A 35 18.27 -10.74 -3.03
C GLU A 35 18.27 -10.21 -1.58
N PRO A 36 19.43 -9.82 -1.02
CA PRO A 36 19.51 -9.21 0.30
C PRO A 36 19.01 -7.75 0.27
N ILE A 37 17.70 -7.58 0.09
CA ILE A 37 17.01 -6.28 0.05
C ILE A 37 16.35 -5.97 1.39
N ASP A 38 16.23 -4.69 1.73
CA ASP A 38 15.50 -4.26 2.93
C ASP A 38 13.98 -4.20 2.70
N VAL A 39 13.58 -3.73 1.50
CA VAL A 39 12.18 -3.49 1.12
C VAL A 39 11.89 -4.19 -0.20
N TYR A 40 10.83 -4.99 -0.23
CA TYR A 40 10.24 -5.54 -1.44
C TYR A 40 9.01 -4.73 -1.85
N ALA A 41 8.97 -4.29 -3.11
CA ALA A 41 7.92 -3.43 -3.64
C ALA A 41 7.25 -4.08 -4.88
N PRO A 42 6.26 -4.98 -4.69
CA PRO A 42 5.52 -5.56 -5.80
C PRO A 42 4.62 -4.50 -6.46
N CYS A 43 4.88 -4.19 -7.73
CA CYS A 43 4.21 -3.11 -8.46
C CYS A 43 3.59 -3.52 -9.81
N ALA A 44 3.60 -4.82 -10.13
CA ALA A 44 3.18 -5.33 -11.43
C ALA A 44 1.81 -6.04 -11.40
N LEU A 45 1.77 -7.25 -10.83
CA LEU A 45 0.58 -8.10 -10.76
C LEU A 45 0.17 -8.34 -9.31
N GLY A 46 -1.12 -8.70 -9.12
CA GLY A 46 -1.59 -9.27 -7.87
C GLY A 46 -1.03 -10.67 -7.63
N SER A 47 -1.30 -11.22 -6.45
CA SER A 47 -0.77 -12.50 -5.97
C SER A 47 0.76 -12.57 -6.01
N ALA A 48 1.44 -11.44 -5.85
CA ALA A 48 2.89 -11.38 -5.80
C ALA A 48 3.48 -11.98 -4.51
N LEU A 49 2.64 -12.23 -3.51
CA LEU A 49 2.98 -12.84 -2.23
C LEU A 49 2.15 -14.13 -2.09
N ASP A 50 2.79 -15.25 -2.44
CA ASP A 50 2.33 -16.62 -2.21
C ASP A 50 3.24 -17.30 -1.16
N ASP A 51 2.89 -18.52 -0.73
CA ASP A 51 3.71 -19.25 0.25
C ASP A 51 5.18 -19.41 -0.19
N PRO A 52 5.49 -19.81 -1.46
CA PRO A 52 6.87 -19.94 -1.93
C PRO A 52 7.64 -18.62 -1.90
N THR A 53 7.01 -17.53 -2.35
CA THR A 53 7.65 -16.21 -2.42
C THR A 53 7.91 -15.68 -1.03
N VAL A 54 6.92 -15.70 -0.14
CA VAL A 54 7.12 -15.25 1.25
C VAL A 54 8.18 -16.11 1.95
N THR A 55 8.22 -17.41 1.66
CA THR A 55 9.26 -18.30 2.21
C THR A 55 10.67 -17.93 1.73
N ALA A 56 10.81 -17.56 0.46
CA ALA A 56 12.07 -17.15 -0.15
C ALA A 56 12.47 -15.71 0.18
N LEU A 57 11.51 -14.87 0.55
CA LEU A 57 11.68 -13.43 0.72
C LEU A 57 12.66 -13.10 1.84
N ARG A 58 13.69 -12.31 1.49
CA ARG A 58 14.69 -11.81 2.45
C ARG A 58 14.41 -10.39 2.97
N ALA A 59 13.44 -9.71 2.37
CA ALA A 59 13.04 -8.37 2.78
C ALA A 59 12.48 -8.33 4.20
N LYS A 60 12.64 -7.18 4.87
CA LYS A 60 12.03 -6.91 6.18
C LYS A 60 10.70 -6.16 6.05
N VAL A 61 10.48 -5.51 4.91
CA VAL A 61 9.28 -4.74 4.63
C VAL A 61 8.75 -5.11 3.25
N VAL A 62 7.43 -5.23 3.15
CA VAL A 62 6.72 -5.32 1.88
C VAL A 62 5.83 -4.08 1.73
N CYS A 63 6.10 -3.27 0.71
CA CYS A 63 5.35 -2.05 0.43
C CYS A 63 5.37 -1.78 -1.09
N GLY A 64 4.35 -2.30 -1.78
CA GLY A 64 4.22 -2.22 -3.23
C GLY A 64 2.97 -1.49 -3.71
N GLY A 65 2.95 -1.14 -5.00
CA GLY A 65 1.82 -0.46 -5.65
C GLY A 65 0.80 -1.40 -6.31
N ALA A 66 1.06 -2.71 -6.38
CA ALA A 66 0.13 -3.66 -6.99
C ALA A 66 -1.17 -3.79 -6.17
N ASN A 67 -2.26 -4.17 -6.82
CA ASN A 67 -3.53 -4.53 -6.17
C ASN A 67 -3.58 -6.04 -5.91
N ASN A 68 -4.25 -6.46 -4.83
CA ASN A 68 -4.43 -7.85 -4.44
C ASN A 68 -3.09 -8.58 -4.26
N GLN A 69 -2.17 -7.99 -3.48
CA GLN A 69 -0.79 -8.49 -3.38
C GLN A 69 -0.70 -9.89 -2.75
N LEU A 70 -1.56 -10.17 -1.76
CA LEU A 70 -1.65 -11.46 -1.08
C LEU A 70 -2.44 -12.45 -1.95
N GLU A 71 -1.87 -13.62 -2.22
CA GLU A 71 -2.54 -14.64 -3.05
C GLU A 71 -3.81 -15.19 -2.39
N HIS A 72 -3.77 -15.39 -1.07
CA HIS A 72 -4.90 -15.90 -0.29
C HIS A 72 -4.86 -15.35 1.15
N ALA A 73 -5.98 -15.49 1.85
CA ALA A 73 -6.04 -15.24 3.29
C ALA A 73 -5.07 -16.20 4.01
N GLY A 74 -4.28 -15.67 4.95
CA GLY A 74 -3.24 -16.39 5.67
C GLY A 74 -1.82 -15.98 5.29
N VAL A 75 -1.60 -15.40 4.11
CA VAL A 75 -0.28 -14.90 3.70
C VAL A 75 0.16 -13.74 4.61
N GLU A 76 -0.76 -12.89 5.05
CA GLU A 76 -0.51 -11.82 6.03
C GLU A 76 0.02 -12.37 7.36
N LYS A 77 -0.48 -13.53 7.78
CA LYS A 77 -0.02 -14.21 8.99
C LYS A 77 1.36 -14.82 8.78
N LEU A 78 1.63 -15.41 7.61
CA LEU A 78 2.95 -15.94 7.27
C LEU A 78 4.02 -14.83 7.24
N LEU A 79 3.68 -13.65 6.72
CA LEU A 79 4.54 -12.47 6.76
C LEU A 79 4.83 -12.04 8.20
N ASP A 80 3.80 -11.95 9.04
CA ASP A 80 3.92 -11.58 10.46
C ASP A 80 4.76 -12.59 11.27
N GLU A 81 4.52 -13.90 11.10
CA GLU A 81 5.29 -14.98 11.74
C GLU A 81 6.78 -14.95 11.35
N ARG A 82 7.09 -14.45 10.15
CA ARG A 82 8.47 -14.24 9.67
C ARG A 82 9.07 -12.89 10.08
N GLY A 83 8.31 -12.03 10.77
CA GLY A 83 8.74 -10.68 11.14
C GLY A 83 8.91 -9.75 9.94
N ILE A 84 8.16 -9.98 8.85
CA ILE A 84 8.16 -9.15 7.66
C ILE A 84 6.99 -8.16 7.76
N LEU A 85 7.31 -6.87 7.87
CA LEU A 85 6.29 -5.82 7.98
C LEU A 85 5.60 -5.61 6.63
N TYR A 86 4.34 -6.02 6.53
CA TYR A 86 3.51 -5.79 5.36
C TYR A 86 2.72 -4.48 5.48
N ALA A 87 2.87 -3.59 4.50
CA ALA A 87 2.03 -2.42 4.35
C ALA A 87 0.81 -2.79 3.46
N PRO A 88 -0.43 -2.76 3.99
CA PRO A 88 -1.61 -3.20 3.24
C PRO A 88 -1.76 -2.47 1.91
N ASP A 89 -1.84 -3.24 0.83
CA ASP A 89 -1.83 -2.76 -0.55
C ASP A 89 -2.86 -1.66 -0.82
N TYR A 90 -4.12 -1.89 -0.45
CA TYR A 90 -5.23 -0.96 -0.64
C TYR A 90 -5.09 0.35 0.15
N VAL A 91 -4.18 0.40 1.14
CA VAL A 91 -3.86 1.63 1.88
C VAL A 91 -2.74 2.38 1.16
N VAL A 92 -1.63 1.71 0.86
CA VAL A 92 -0.45 2.36 0.29
C VAL A 92 -0.64 2.77 -1.17
N ASN A 93 -1.48 2.06 -1.92
CA ASN A 93 -1.80 2.37 -3.32
C ASN A 93 -3.02 3.31 -3.47
N SER A 94 -3.62 3.76 -2.37
CA SER A 94 -4.86 4.56 -2.36
C SER A 94 -4.75 5.95 -3.00
N GLY A 95 -3.53 6.40 -3.34
CA GLY A 95 -3.27 7.70 -3.96
C GLY A 95 -4.09 7.94 -5.24
N GLY A 96 -4.31 6.90 -6.05
CA GLY A 96 -5.15 7.01 -7.26
C GLY A 96 -6.61 7.34 -6.93
N VAL A 97 -7.19 6.66 -5.94
CA VAL A 97 -8.57 6.94 -5.49
C VAL A 97 -8.67 8.31 -4.84
N VAL A 98 -7.67 8.71 -4.06
CA VAL A 98 -7.59 10.04 -3.45
C VAL A 98 -7.58 11.15 -4.51
N GLN A 99 -6.85 10.94 -5.61
CA GLN A 99 -6.81 11.88 -6.74
C GLN A 99 -8.18 11.99 -7.42
N VAL A 100 -8.78 10.86 -7.80
CA VAL A 100 -10.10 10.82 -8.47
C VAL A 100 -11.18 11.44 -7.58
N ALA A 101 -11.13 11.21 -6.27
CA ALA A 101 -12.07 11.83 -5.33
C ALA A 101 -11.96 13.36 -5.28
N ASP A 102 -10.79 13.93 -5.57
CA ASP A 102 -10.60 15.38 -5.62
C ASP A 102 -11.26 16.02 -6.87
N GLU A 103 -11.41 15.25 -7.95
CA GLU A 103 -12.05 15.71 -9.19
C GLU A 103 -13.53 16.06 -8.98
N ILE A 104 -14.20 15.45 -7.99
CA ILE A 104 -15.60 15.73 -7.63
C ILE A 104 -15.80 17.22 -7.28
N GLY A 105 -14.79 17.87 -6.68
CA GLY A 105 -14.83 19.27 -6.29
C GLY A 105 -14.14 20.23 -7.28
N GLY A 106 -13.74 19.74 -8.45
CA GLY A 106 -12.87 20.44 -9.38
C GLY A 106 -11.39 20.21 -9.05
N PHE A 107 -10.69 19.48 -9.92
CA PHE A 107 -9.34 18.97 -9.67
C PHE A 107 -8.34 20.07 -9.30
N ASP A 108 -7.62 19.85 -8.20
CA ASP A 108 -6.44 20.63 -7.83
C ASP A 108 -5.29 19.68 -7.46
N PHE A 109 -4.20 19.76 -8.23
CA PHE A 109 -3.07 18.85 -8.05
C PHE A 109 -2.40 18.98 -6.66
N GLN A 110 -2.28 20.19 -6.12
CA GLN A 110 -1.65 20.39 -4.82
C GLN A 110 -2.51 19.83 -3.69
N ARG A 111 -3.83 20.00 -3.79
CA ARG A 111 -4.79 19.45 -2.84
C ARG A 111 -4.84 17.92 -2.91
N ALA A 112 -4.88 17.34 -4.11
CA ALA A 112 -4.81 15.89 -4.31
C ALA A 112 -3.50 15.32 -3.73
N LYS A 113 -2.35 15.96 -4.01
CA LYS A 113 -1.04 15.58 -3.47
C LYS A 113 -0.99 15.69 -1.94
N ALA A 114 -1.51 16.77 -1.37
CA ALA A 114 -1.57 16.96 0.09
C ALA A 114 -2.48 15.93 0.78
N ARG A 115 -3.58 15.51 0.13
CA ARG A 115 -4.41 14.41 0.62
C ARG A 115 -3.69 13.07 0.52
N ALA A 116 -3.01 12.78 -0.59
CA ALA A 116 -2.25 11.55 -0.78
C ALA A 116 -1.08 11.43 0.21
N ALA A 117 -0.48 12.55 0.62
CA ALA A 117 0.56 12.54 1.66
C ALA A 117 0.07 11.97 3.01
N LYS A 118 -1.25 12.01 3.30
CA LYS A 118 -1.84 11.43 4.52
C LYS A 118 -1.86 9.90 4.53
N ILE A 119 -1.51 9.26 3.42
CA ILE A 119 -1.29 7.80 3.38
C ILE A 119 -0.21 7.43 4.41
N PHE A 120 0.84 8.25 4.56
CA PHE A 120 1.88 8.04 5.56
C PHE A 120 1.30 7.94 6.99
N ASP A 121 0.51 8.93 7.41
CA ASP A 121 -0.08 8.95 8.75
C ASP A 121 -1.07 7.80 8.96
N THR A 122 -1.82 7.44 7.92
CA THR A 122 -2.79 6.34 7.96
C THR A 122 -2.07 5.00 8.12
N THR A 123 -1.06 4.74 7.31
CA THR A 123 -0.25 3.52 7.40
C THR A 123 0.46 3.42 8.75
N ARG A 124 0.99 4.53 9.28
CA ARG A 124 1.57 4.57 10.61
C ARG A 124 0.57 4.21 11.71
N ALA A 125 -0.63 4.78 11.68
CA ALA A 125 -1.68 4.47 12.65
C ALA A 125 -2.10 2.99 12.59
N ILE A 126 -2.08 2.38 11.40
CA ILE A 126 -2.33 0.95 11.22
C ILE A 126 -1.24 0.10 11.88
N PHE A 127 0.04 0.47 11.71
CA PHE A 127 1.13 -0.25 12.35
C PHE A 127 1.08 -0.14 13.89
N GLU A 128 0.82 1.06 14.42
CA GLU A 128 0.64 1.27 15.86
C GLU A 128 -0.56 0.48 16.41
N LEU A 129 -1.63 0.37 15.62
CA LEU A 129 -2.82 -0.43 15.94
C LEU A 129 -2.52 -1.94 15.93
N ALA A 130 -1.81 -2.41 14.90
CA ALA A 130 -1.39 -3.80 14.74
C ALA A 130 -0.51 -4.27 15.91
N GLU A 131 0.50 -3.47 16.26
CA GLU A 131 1.39 -3.73 17.38
C GLU A 131 0.64 -3.78 18.72
N ARG A 132 -0.26 -2.81 18.96
CA ARG A 132 -1.04 -2.74 20.19
C ARG A 132 -1.98 -3.94 20.37
N ASP A 133 -2.65 -4.35 19.29
CA ASP A 133 -3.68 -5.38 19.34
C ASP A 133 -3.12 -6.80 19.07
N GLY A 134 -1.84 -6.92 18.71
CA GLY A 134 -1.18 -8.20 18.43
C GLY A 134 -1.74 -8.91 17.20
N VAL A 135 -2.07 -8.16 16.15
CA VAL A 135 -2.65 -8.67 14.90
C VAL A 135 -1.86 -8.19 13.69
N PRO A 136 -1.90 -8.90 12.54
CA PRO A 136 -1.25 -8.46 11.32
C PRO A 136 -1.74 -7.08 10.84
N PRO A 137 -0.90 -6.26 10.19
CA PRO A 137 -1.30 -4.94 9.68
C PRO A 137 -2.53 -4.92 8.77
N ALA A 138 -2.75 -5.98 7.99
CA ALA A 138 -3.94 -6.11 7.14
C ALA A 138 -5.23 -6.15 7.99
N VAL A 139 -5.23 -6.92 9.08
CA VAL A 139 -6.36 -7.02 10.02
C VAL A 139 -6.58 -5.69 10.75
N ALA A 140 -5.49 -5.04 11.19
CA ALA A 140 -5.56 -3.72 11.82
C ALA A 140 -6.14 -2.66 10.87
N ALA A 141 -5.79 -2.71 9.59
CA ALA A 141 -6.33 -1.79 8.58
C ALA A 141 -7.83 -1.95 8.40
N ASP A 142 -8.34 -3.18 8.36
CA ASP A 142 -9.77 -3.48 8.30
C ASP A 142 -10.50 -2.93 9.54
N HIS A 143 -9.98 -3.20 10.74
CA HIS A 143 -10.54 -2.67 11.99
C HIS A 143 -10.59 -1.14 12.00
N LEU A 144 -9.53 -0.47 11.51
CA LEU A 144 -9.48 0.98 11.43
C LEU A 144 -10.54 1.52 10.47
N ALA A 145 -10.72 0.88 9.32
CA ALA A 145 -11.73 1.25 8.34
C ALA A 145 -13.16 1.07 8.90
N GLU A 146 -13.46 -0.08 9.48
CA GLU A 146 -14.75 -0.38 10.10
C GLU A 146 -15.10 0.60 11.22
N ARG A 147 -14.13 0.88 12.10
CA ARG A 147 -14.29 1.86 13.18
C ARG A 147 -14.61 3.24 12.63
N ARG A 148 -13.89 3.69 11.61
CA ARG A 148 -14.11 4.99 10.97
C ARG A 148 -15.51 5.08 10.34
N ILE A 149 -15.96 4.03 9.67
CA ILE A 149 -17.31 3.95 9.10
C ILE A 149 -18.36 4.08 10.21
N ALA A 150 -18.20 3.34 11.30
CA ALA A 150 -19.12 3.38 12.44
C ALA A 150 -19.14 4.76 13.13
N ASP A 151 -17.97 5.37 13.37
CA ASP A 151 -17.83 6.68 14.02
C ASP A 151 -18.49 7.80 13.20
N VAL A 152 -18.20 7.86 11.89
CA VAL A 152 -18.81 8.85 10.99
C VAL A 152 -20.30 8.62 10.84
N GLY A 153 -20.74 7.36 10.77
CA GLY A 153 -22.15 6.98 10.74
C GLY A 153 -22.92 7.50 11.96
N ARG A 154 -22.34 7.36 13.16
CA ARG A 154 -22.92 7.90 14.41
C ARG A 154 -22.99 9.42 14.42
N LEU A 155 -21.99 10.14 13.92
CA LEU A 155 -22.04 11.61 13.89
C LEU A 155 -23.17 12.14 12.99
N ARG A 156 -23.50 11.44 11.91
CA ARG A 156 -24.61 11.81 11.01
C ARG A 156 -26.00 11.67 11.65
N THR A 157 -26.15 10.96 12.77
CA THR A 157 -27.43 10.87 13.49
C THR A 157 -27.69 12.07 14.39
N ILE A 158 -26.68 12.88 14.66
CA ILE A 158 -26.84 14.18 15.31
C ILE A 158 -27.39 15.15 14.25
N LEU A 159 -28.66 15.53 14.41
CA LEU A 159 -29.35 16.47 13.53
C LEU A 159 -28.60 17.81 13.48
N VAL A 160 -27.85 18.03 12.41
CA VAL A 160 -27.35 19.35 12.04
C VAL A 160 -28.31 19.91 11.01
N ASP A 161 -28.86 21.10 11.25
CA ASP A 161 -29.90 21.72 10.42
C ASP A 161 -29.35 22.00 8.99
N GLY A 162 -29.47 21.01 8.10
CA GLY A 162 -28.84 20.99 6.78
C GLY A 162 -29.42 21.96 5.75
N ARG A 163 -30.36 22.84 6.15
CA ARG A 163 -31.00 23.81 5.24
C ARG A 163 -30.14 25.06 4.95
N ALA A 164 -29.01 25.25 5.64
CA ALA A 164 -28.14 26.41 5.41
C ALA A 164 -26.98 26.17 4.42
N ALA A 165 -26.57 24.92 4.17
CA ALA A 165 -25.33 24.61 3.42
C ALA A 165 -25.52 24.27 1.94
N LEU A 166 -26.74 23.97 1.49
CA LEU A 166 -27.05 23.62 0.08
C LEU A 166 -27.62 24.81 -0.73
N ARG A 167 -27.53 26.03 -0.19
CA ARG A 167 -27.85 27.28 -0.89
C ARG A 167 -26.60 28.16 -0.95
N ARG A 168 -25.63 27.79 -1.79
CA ARG A 168 -24.61 28.69 -2.35
C ARG A 168 -23.91 27.98 -3.50
#